data_AF-A0A4U9D0G9-F1
#
_entry.id   AF-A0A4U9D0G9-F1
#
_cell.length_a   1.000
_cell.length_b   1.000
_cell.length_c   1.000
_cell.angle_alpha   90.00
_cell.angle_beta   90.00
_cell.angle_gamma   90.00
#
_symmetry.space_group_name_H-M   'P 1'
#
loop_
_entity.id
_entity.type
_entity.pdbx_description
1 polymer ?
#
loop_
_entity_poly.entity_id
_entity_poly.type
_entity_poly.pdbx_seq_one_letter_code
_entity_poly.pdbx_strand_id
1 'polypeptide(L)'
;MGDCEAAVLAGIDIFMVTARKDWMSFRTSLLDSVNNKTLPISRIDDAVSRILRVKMRAGMWDKPMPSQRILAGKQRILGNPDHRALAREAVRKSLVLLKNKNNILPLSRDLNVLVAGSAANDISKQIGGWSLTWQGTENNLSDFLTPLPSRRH
;
A
#
# COMPACT_ATOMS: atom_id res chain seq x y z
N MET A 1 3.89 -15.34 26.62
CA MET A 1 3.18 -14.76 25.46
C MET A 1 2.06 -13.92 26.03
N GLY A 2 2.09 -12.60 25.79
CA GLY A 2 1.17 -11.65 26.42
C GLY A 2 -0.25 -11.78 25.89
N ASP A 3 -1.19 -11.74 26.82
CA ASP A 3 -2.65 -11.61 26.77
C ASP A 3 -3.33 -11.41 25.39
N CYS A 4 -3.35 -12.47 24.57
CA CYS A 4 -4.12 -12.51 23.32
C CYS A 4 -5.63 -12.40 23.59
N GLU A 5 -6.06 -12.93 24.74
CA GLU A 5 -7.46 -12.94 25.15
C GLU A 5 -7.99 -11.52 25.35
N ALA A 6 -7.23 -10.66 26.04
CA ALA A 6 -7.57 -9.26 26.20
C ALA A 6 -7.77 -8.56 24.84
N ALA A 7 -6.92 -8.84 23.84
CA ALA A 7 -7.03 -8.25 22.51
C ALA A 7 -8.28 -8.74 21.75
N VAL A 8 -8.63 -10.02 21.87
CA VAL A 8 -9.87 -10.58 21.31
C VAL A 8 -11.09 -9.95 21.97
N LEU A 9 -11.11 -9.87 23.30
CA LEU A 9 -12.20 -9.26 24.09
C LEU A 9 -12.33 -7.76 23.82
N ALA A 10 -11.22 -7.06 23.55
CA ALA A 10 -11.20 -5.66 23.15
C ALA A 10 -11.75 -5.41 21.73
N GLY A 11 -12.08 -6.46 20.98
CA GLY A 11 -12.76 -6.35 19.69
C GLY A 11 -11.87 -6.55 18.46
N ILE A 12 -10.65 -7.07 18.60
CA ILE A 12 -9.87 -7.49 17.43
C ILE A 12 -10.55 -8.71 16.80
N ASP A 13 -10.86 -8.61 15.50
CA ASP A 13 -11.50 -9.69 14.73
C ASP A 13 -10.48 -10.52 13.91
N ILE A 14 -9.41 -9.90 13.43
CA ILE A 14 -8.36 -10.54 12.62
C ILE A 14 -7.00 -10.17 13.19
N PHE A 15 -6.20 -11.18 13.52
CA PHE A 15 -4.80 -11.00 13.90
C PHE A 15 -3.90 -11.23 12.69
N MET A 16 -3.07 -10.24 12.36
CA MET A 16 -2.07 -10.36 11.33
C MET A 16 -0.79 -10.99 11.90
N VAL A 17 -0.79 -12.32 12.02
CA VAL A 17 0.40 -13.08 12.44
C VAL A 17 1.28 -13.31 11.20
N THR A 18 2.28 -12.45 11.03
CA THR A 18 3.13 -12.42 9.81
C THR A 18 4.23 -13.48 9.82
N ALA A 19 4.67 -13.91 11.00
CA ALA A 19 5.67 -14.96 11.13
C ALA A 19 5.04 -16.34 10.88
N ARG A 20 5.48 -17.02 9.80
CA ARG A 20 4.94 -18.33 9.37
C ARG A 20 5.01 -19.41 10.45
N LYS A 21 5.97 -19.32 11.36
CA LYS A 21 6.13 -20.27 12.47
C LYS A 21 5.14 -20.06 13.61
N ASP A 22 4.57 -18.86 13.75
CA ASP A 22 3.85 -18.47 14.97
C ASP A 22 2.33 -18.54 14.82
N TRP A 23 1.78 -18.53 13.60
CA TRP A 23 0.32 -18.56 13.40
C TRP A 23 -0.34 -19.86 13.93
N MET A 24 0.37 -20.99 13.87
CA MET A 24 -0.14 -22.26 14.42
C MET A 24 -0.21 -22.20 15.94
N SER A 25 0.87 -21.73 16.58
CA SER A 25 0.91 -21.55 18.03
C SER A 25 -0.20 -20.59 18.49
N PHE A 26 -0.34 -19.45 17.79
CA PHE A 26 -1.41 -18.48 18.03
C PHE A 26 -2.81 -19.10 17.93
N ARG A 27 -3.05 -19.91 16.88
CA ARG A 27 -4.31 -20.63 16.71
C ARG A 27 -4.56 -21.62 17.86
N THR A 28 -3.57 -22.42 18.23
CA THR A 28 -3.70 -23.39 19.32
C THR A 28 -4.03 -22.68 20.64
N SER A 29 -3.33 -21.60 20.98
CA SER A 29 -3.61 -20.84 22.19
C SER A 29 -5.03 -20.27 22.21
N LEU A 30 -5.54 -19.75 21.10
CA LEU A 30 -6.95 -19.29 21.03
C LEU A 30 -7.96 -20.41 21.24
N LEU A 31 -7.69 -21.61 20.71
CA LEU A 31 -8.55 -22.77 20.91
C LEU A 31 -8.56 -23.19 22.39
N ASP A 32 -7.39 -23.20 23.02
CA ASP A 32 -7.26 -23.51 24.44
C ASP A 32 -8.01 -22.50 25.31
N SER A 33 -7.94 -21.21 24.99
CA SER A 33 -8.70 -20.16 25.69
C SER A 33 -10.22 -20.36 25.60
N VAL A 34 -10.72 -20.80 24.44
CA VAL A 34 -12.15 -21.11 24.28
C VAL A 34 -12.52 -22.38 25.05
N ASN A 35 -11.70 -23.43 24.97
CA ASN A 35 -11.93 -24.70 25.65
C ASN A 35 -11.93 -24.54 27.18
N ASN A 36 -11.01 -23.72 27.69
CA ASN A 36 -10.88 -23.40 29.11
C ASN A 36 -11.85 -22.31 29.57
N LYS A 37 -12.73 -21.83 28.69
CA LYS A 37 -13.76 -20.81 28.95
C LYS A 37 -13.22 -19.44 29.38
N THR A 38 -11.95 -19.15 29.14
CA THR A 38 -11.39 -17.80 29.33
C THR A 38 -11.83 -16.85 28.22
N LEU A 39 -12.07 -17.38 27.01
CA LEU A 39 -12.75 -16.68 25.92
C LEU A 39 -14.14 -17.27 25.67
N PRO A 40 -15.22 -16.46 25.69
CA PRO A 40 -16.53 -16.95 25.33
C PRO A 40 -16.61 -17.19 23.81
N ILE A 41 -17.15 -18.35 23.40
CA ILE A 41 -17.33 -18.69 21.98
C ILE A 41 -18.14 -17.63 21.22
N SER A 42 -19.09 -16.96 21.89
CA SER A 42 -19.88 -15.88 21.30
C SER A 42 -19.03 -14.71 20.78
N ARG A 43 -17.86 -14.46 21.39
CA ARG A 43 -16.93 -13.43 20.91
C ARG A 43 -16.26 -13.87 19.60
N ILE A 44 -15.94 -15.15 19.46
CA ILE A 44 -15.42 -15.73 18.22
C ILE A 44 -16.49 -15.69 17.13
N ASP A 45 -17.73 -16.07 17.46
CA ASP A 45 -18.85 -16.04 16.51
C ASP A 45 -19.14 -14.64 15.98
N ASP A 46 -19.09 -13.61 16.84
CA ASP A 46 -19.22 -12.21 16.41
C ASP A 46 -18.07 -11.78 15.47
N ALA A 47 -16.82 -12.10 15.81
CA ALA A 47 -15.66 -11.80 14.96
C ALA A 47 -15.77 -12.48 13.59
N VAL A 48 -16.08 -13.78 13.57
CA VAL A 48 -16.28 -14.55 12.34
C VAL A 48 -17.44 -13.98 11.51
N SER A 49 -18.54 -13.61 12.15
CA SER A 49 -19.70 -13.01 11.48
C SER A 49 -19.34 -11.68 10.79
N ARG A 50 -18.50 -10.84 11.41
CA ARG A 50 -18.01 -9.58 10.80
C ARG A 50 -17.12 -9.86 9.59
N ILE A 51 -16.22 -10.83 9.68
CA ILE A 51 -15.34 -11.23 8.57
C ILE A 51 -16.15 -11.80 7.41
N LEU A 52 -17.07 -12.72 7.68
CA LEU A 52 -17.91 -13.33 6.64
C LEU A 52 -18.81 -12.28 5.99
N ARG A 53 -19.37 -11.33 6.74
CA ARG A 53 -20.14 -10.20 6.18
C ARG A 53 -19.33 -9.37 5.18
N VAL A 54 -18.07 -9.06 5.48
CA VAL A 54 -17.19 -8.33 4.56
C VAL A 54 -16.92 -9.16 3.31
N LYS A 55 -16.60 -10.45 3.45
CA LYS A 55 -16.42 -11.36 2.31
C LYS A 55 -17.67 -11.46 1.44
N MET A 56 -18.86 -11.47 2.06
CA MET A 56 -20.14 -11.58 1.35
C MET A 56 -20.43 -10.30 0.58
N ARG A 57 -20.27 -9.12 1.21
CA ARG A 57 -20.37 -7.82 0.55
C ARG A 57 -19.37 -7.66 -0.60
N ALA A 58 -18.20 -8.30 -0.49
CA ALA A 58 -17.22 -8.35 -1.56
C ALA A 58 -17.55 -9.38 -2.66
N GLY A 59 -18.67 -10.12 -2.55
CA GLY A 59 -19.11 -11.13 -3.52
C GLY A 59 -18.16 -12.32 -3.63
N MET A 60 -17.50 -12.72 -2.54
CA MET A 60 -16.46 -13.77 -2.61
C MET A 60 -17.00 -15.17 -2.95
N TRP A 61 -18.28 -15.45 -2.69
CA TRP A 61 -18.89 -16.76 -2.97
C TRP A 61 -19.21 -16.96 -4.46
N ASP A 62 -19.55 -15.89 -5.17
CA ASP A 62 -19.93 -15.94 -6.58
C ASP A 62 -18.75 -15.66 -7.52
N LYS A 63 -17.60 -15.24 -6.98
CA LYS A 63 -16.41 -14.91 -7.77
C LYS A 63 -15.63 -16.16 -8.13
N PRO A 64 -15.19 -16.31 -9.39
CA PRO A 64 -14.33 -17.41 -9.78
C PRO A 64 -12.93 -17.26 -9.14
N MET A 65 -12.09 -18.27 -9.34
CA MET A 65 -10.70 -18.25 -8.89
C MET A 65 -10.01 -16.95 -9.35
N PRO A 66 -9.07 -16.38 -8.56
CA PRO A 66 -8.45 -15.10 -8.88
C PRO A 66 -7.92 -14.99 -10.31
N SER A 67 -7.34 -16.05 -10.87
CA SER A 67 -6.82 -16.12 -12.25
C SER A 67 -7.89 -16.01 -13.34
N GLN A 68 -9.15 -16.33 -13.02
CA GLN A 68 -10.30 -16.30 -13.94
C GLN A 68 -11.13 -15.03 -13.80
N ARG A 69 -10.75 -14.10 -12.90
CA ARG A 69 -11.46 -12.83 -12.74
C ARG A 69 -11.18 -11.91 -13.92
N ILE A 70 -12.16 -11.06 -14.26
CA ILE A 70 -12.17 -10.20 -15.46
C ILE A 70 -10.88 -9.40 -15.68
N LEU A 71 -10.21 -8.97 -14.60
CA LEU A 71 -8.99 -8.14 -14.68
C LEU A 71 -7.69 -8.94 -14.48
N ALA A 72 -7.78 -10.22 -14.16
CA ALA A 72 -6.62 -11.05 -13.89
C ALA A 72 -5.75 -11.20 -15.16
N GLY A 73 -4.43 -11.14 -14.98
CA GLY A 73 -3.47 -11.27 -16.09
C GLY A 73 -3.42 -10.10 -17.08
N LYS A 74 -4.27 -9.07 -16.93
CA LYS A 74 -4.29 -7.89 -17.82
C LYS A 74 -3.14 -6.93 -17.49
N GLN A 75 -1.91 -7.32 -17.85
CA GLN A 75 -0.69 -6.55 -17.59
C GLN A 75 -0.74 -5.10 -18.10
N ARG A 76 -1.46 -4.83 -19.21
CA ARG A 76 -1.65 -3.48 -19.77
C ARG A 76 -2.33 -2.46 -18.83
N ILE A 77 -2.95 -2.94 -17.74
CA ILE A 77 -3.57 -2.08 -16.73
C ILE A 77 -2.51 -1.55 -15.74
N LEU A 78 -1.45 -2.32 -15.49
CA LEU A 78 -0.35 -1.92 -14.64
C LEU A 78 0.53 -0.89 -15.37
N GLY A 79 0.76 0.25 -14.72
CA GLY A 79 1.57 1.33 -15.32
C GLY A 79 0.97 1.98 -16.56
N ASN A 80 -0.35 1.81 -16.80
CA ASN A 80 -1.07 2.34 -17.95
C ASN A 80 -0.83 3.86 -18.13
N PRO A 81 -0.63 4.36 -19.37
CA PRO A 81 -0.41 5.78 -19.65
C PRO A 81 -1.46 6.72 -19.06
N ASP A 82 -2.74 6.32 -19.03
CA ASP A 82 -3.82 7.14 -18.50
C ASP A 82 -3.70 7.29 -16.96
N HIS A 83 -3.31 6.21 -16.27
CA HIS A 83 -3.01 6.27 -14.84
C HIS A 83 -1.81 7.18 -14.54
N ARG A 84 -0.79 7.18 -15.43
CA ARG A 84 0.37 8.06 -15.30
C ARG A 84 0.02 9.52 -15.58
N ALA A 85 -0.87 9.78 -16.53
CA ALA A 85 -1.38 11.13 -16.80
C ALA A 85 -2.12 11.68 -15.58
N LEU A 86 -2.97 10.86 -14.95
CA LEU A 86 -3.66 11.19 -13.71
C LEU A 86 -2.69 11.41 -12.54
N ALA A 87 -1.68 10.54 -12.37
CA ALA A 87 -0.64 10.72 -11.36
C ALA A 87 0.14 12.03 -11.58
N ARG A 88 0.47 12.36 -12.83
CA ARG A 88 1.15 13.62 -13.18
C ARG A 88 0.28 14.84 -12.88
N GLU A 89 -1.04 14.74 -13.04
CA GLU A 89 -1.97 15.77 -12.61
C GLU A 89 -1.98 15.92 -11.09
N ALA A 90 -2.05 14.82 -10.35
CA ALA A 90 -1.97 14.83 -8.90
C ALA A 90 -0.68 15.50 -8.39
N VAL A 91 0.47 15.20 -9.01
CA VAL A 91 1.75 15.88 -8.72
C VAL A 91 1.64 17.39 -8.93
N ARG A 92 1.06 17.87 -10.04
CA ARG A 92 0.87 19.32 -10.25
C ARG A 92 0.01 19.96 -9.18
N LYS A 93 -1.03 19.25 -8.74
CA LYS A 93 -2.00 19.73 -7.74
C LYS A 93 -1.51 19.62 -6.29
N SER A 94 -0.49 18.81 -6.02
CA SER A 94 0.05 18.62 -4.66
C SER A 94 1.14 19.63 -4.28
N LEU A 95 1.72 20.35 -5.25
CA LEU A 95 2.77 21.33 -4.99
C LEU A 95 2.22 22.59 -4.31
N VAL A 96 2.87 23.03 -3.24
CA VAL A 96 2.53 24.25 -2.52
C VAL A 96 3.65 25.28 -2.70
N LEU A 97 3.32 26.44 -3.27
CA LEU A 97 4.27 27.54 -3.48
C LEU A 97 4.39 28.38 -2.19
N LEU A 98 5.41 28.09 -1.40
CA LEU A 98 5.62 28.77 -0.11
C LEU A 98 6.17 30.20 -0.25
N LYS A 99 6.97 30.48 -1.29
CA LYS A 99 7.61 31.78 -1.51
C LYS A 99 7.86 32.02 -3.01
N ASN A 100 7.50 33.20 -3.50
CA ASN A 100 7.77 33.64 -4.88
C ASN A 100 8.15 35.13 -4.92
N LYS A 101 9.38 35.46 -4.49
CA LYS A 101 9.85 36.85 -4.46
C LYS A 101 10.01 37.38 -5.88
N ASN A 102 9.56 38.62 -6.12
CA ASN A 102 9.64 39.31 -7.41
C ASN A 102 8.96 38.56 -8.58
N ASN A 103 8.02 37.66 -8.29
CA ASN A 103 7.34 36.84 -9.30
C ASN A 103 8.30 36.11 -10.25
N ILE A 104 9.39 35.56 -9.71
CA ILE A 104 10.39 34.84 -10.53
C ILE A 104 9.83 33.57 -11.18
N LEU A 105 8.83 32.94 -10.57
CA LEU A 105 8.10 31.82 -11.16
C LEU A 105 6.83 32.31 -11.89
N PRO A 106 6.48 31.73 -13.05
CA PRO A 106 7.15 30.60 -13.72
C PRO A 106 8.43 31.02 -14.48
N LEU A 107 9.42 30.12 -14.52
CA LEU A 107 10.64 30.36 -15.31
C LEU A 107 10.33 30.34 -16.81
N SER A 108 10.98 31.23 -17.58
CA SER A 108 10.97 31.17 -19.04
C SER A 108 11.67 29.90 -19.53
N ARG A 109 11.20 29.36 -20.66
CA ARG A 109 11.77 28.16 -21.30
C ARG A 109 13.12 28.43 -21.99
N ASP A 110 13.43 29.70 -22.27
CA ASP A 110 14.66 30.10 -22.96
C ASP A 110 15.84 30.33 -21.99
N LEU A 111 15.63 30.10 -20.69
CA LEU A 111 16.66 30.27 -19.67
C LEU A 111 17.57 29.04 -19.61
N ASN A 112 18.87 29.28 -19.48
CA ASN A 112 19.81 28.25 -19.05
C ASN A 112 19.70 28.07 -17.53
N VAL A 113 19.26 26.90 -17.09
CA VAL A 113 18.99 26.61 -15.66
C VAL A 113 19.94 25.52 -15.17
N LEU A 114 20.66 25.81 -14.08
CA LEU A 114 21.36 24.80 -13.30
C LEU A 114 20.40 24.12 -12.33
N VAL A 115 20.29 22.78 -12.40
CA VAL A 115 19.55 21.97 -11.43
C VAL A 115 20.56 21.29 -10.51
N ALA A 116 20.55 21.63 -9.23
CA ALA A 116 21.52 21.15 -8.25
C ALA A 116 20.86 20.65 -6.97
N GLY A 117 21.64 20.00 -6.10
CA GLY A 117 21.21 19.41 -4.84
C GLY A 117 21.11 17.87 -4.90
N SER A 118 21.19 17.23 -3.74
CA SER A 118 21.30 15.76 -3.64
C SER A 118 20.05 15.02 -4.15
N ALA A 119 18.92 15.70 -4.31
CA ALA A 119 17.67 15.14 -4.82
C ALA A 119 17.44 15.39 -6.33
N ALA A 120 18.32 16.15 -7.00
CA ALA A 120 18.11 16.62 -8.38
C ALA A 120 17.91 15.49 -9.39
N ASN A 121 18.53 14.33 -9.17
CA ASN A 121 18.39 13.13 -9.99
C ASN A 121 18.28 11.86 -9.13
N ASP A 122 17.51 11.94 -8.04
CA ASP A 122 17.35 10.84 -7.09
C ASP A 122 15.86 10.43 -7.03
N ILE A 123 15.54 9.25 -7.57
CA ILE A 123 14.17 8.76 -7.59
C ILE A 123 13.70 8.31 -6.20
N SER A 124 14.60 7.78 -5.37
CA SER A 124 14.27 7.29 -4.03
C SER A 124 13.74 8.43 -3.16
N LYS A 125 14.35 9.62 -3.25
CA LYS A 125 13.90 10.84 -2.54
C LYS A 125 12.58 11.39 -3.08
N GLN A 126 12.24 11.12 -4.34
CA GLN A 126 10.97 11.58 -4.94
C GLN A 126 9.78 10.69 -4.56
N ILE A 127 10.02 9.39 -4.39
CA ILE A 127 8.96 8.39 -4.15
C ILE A 127 8.83 7.98 -2.68
N GLY A 128 9.90 8.11 -1.89
CA GLY A 128 9.92 7.72 -0.47
C GLY A 128 9.77 6.22 -0.22
N GLY A 129 9.49 5.86 1.04
CA GLY A 129 9.20 4.47 1.44
C GLY A 129 7.87 3.95 0.85
N TRP A 130 7.63 2.64 1.01
CA TRP A 130 6.48 1.94 0.42
C TRP A 130 6.40 2.00 -1.11
N SER A 131 7.50 2.30 -1.77
CA SER A 131 7.63 2.29 -3.23
C SER A 131 8.58 1.16 -3.61
N LEU A 132 8.04 0.04 -4.10
CA LEU A 132 8.75 -1.24 -4.34
C LEU A 132 9.29 -1.93 -3.07
N THR A 133 10.07 -1.22 -2.25
CA THR A 133 10.59 -1.73 -0.97
C THR A 133 10.07 -0.92 0.22
N TRP A 134 10.33 -1.42 1.43
CA TRP A 134 9.75 -0.84 2.65
C TRP A 134 10.31 0.56 2.93
N GLN A 135 11.63 0.69 3.04
CA GLN A 135 12.28 1.98 3.30
C GLN A 135 12.50 2.80 2.03
N GLY A 136 12.61 2.14 0.87
CA GLY A 136 12.78 2.78 -0.44
C GLY A 136 14.20 3.29 -0.73
N THR A 137 15.15 3.08 0.18
CA THR A 137 16.54 3.56 0.11
C THR A 137 17.42 2.84 -0.91
N GLU A 138 16.98 1.67 -1.36
CA GLU A 138 17.69 0.76 -2.25
C GLU A 138 17.15 0.80 -3.69
N ASN A 139 16.13 1.63 -3.95
CA ASN A 139 15.52 1.75 -5.26
C ASN A 139 16.33 2.62 -6.21
N ASN A 140 16.45 2.15 -7.45
CA ASN A 140 17.06 2.86 -8.57
C ASN A 140 16.02 3.10 -9.67
N LEU A 141 16.34 4.01 -10.58
CA LEU A 141 15.44 4.34 -11.70
C LEU A 141 15.16 3.12 -12.59
N SER A 142 16.12 2.20 -12.71
CA SER A 142 16.00 0.94 -13.47
C SER A 142 14.95 -0.02 -12.92
N ASP A 143 14.60 0.09 -11.64
CA ASP A 143 13.65 -0.82 -10.99
C ASP A 143 12.20 -0.53 -11.39
N PHE A 144 11.96 0.63 -12.01
CA PHE A 144 10.65 1.03 -12.50
C PHE A 144 10.47 0.62 -13.95
N LEU A 145 9.47 -0.24 -14.19
CA LEU A 145 9.05 -0.64 -15.53
C LEU A 145 8.63 0.62 -16.31
N THR A 146 9.39 0.92 -17.36
CA THR A 146 9.29 2.00 -18.38
C THR A 146 10.18 3.23 -18.13
N PRO A 147 11.05 3.62 -19.08
CA PRO A 147 11.80 4.87 -19.00
C PRO A 147 10.83 6.05 -18.94
N LEU A 148 11.10 7.02 -18.06
CA LEU A 148 10.50 8.34 -18.15
C LEU A 148 10.75 8.85 -19.59
N PRO A 149 9.77 9.52 -20.25
CA PRO A 149 9.96 10.01 -21.60
C PRO A 149 11.28 10.78 -21.68
N SER A 150 12.13 10.41 -22.64
CA SER A 150 13.45 10.97 -22.82
C SER A 150 13.38 12.49 -22.73
N ARG A 151 14.15 13.07 -21.80
CA ARG A 151 14.33 14.52 -21.76
C ARG A 151 14.95 14.91 -23.11
N ARG A 152 14.24 15.73 -23.88
CA ARG A 152 14.90 16.55 -24.89
C ARG A 152 15.82 17.48 -24.10
N HIS A 153 17.12 17.27 -24.27
CA HIS A 153 18.13 18.28 -24.00
C HIS A 153 17.97 19.43 -25.01
#